data_AF-A0A5D6YEN7-F1
#
_entry.id   AF-A0A5D6YEN7-F1
#
_cell.length_a   1.000
_cell.length_b   1.000
_cell.length_c   1.000
_cell.angle_alpha   90.00
_cell.angle_beta   90.00
_cell.angle_gamma   90.00
#
_symmetry.space_group_name_H-M   'P 1'
#
loop_
_entity.id
_entity.type
_entity.pdbx_description
1 polymer ?
#
loop_
_entity_poly.entity_id
_entity_poly.type
_entity_poly.pdbx_seq_one_letter_code
_entity_poly.pdbx_strand_id
1 'polypeptide(L)'
;MAGDQLPLDESFIAVLVLLLAVLLGTGYVYIQQAPGAAAAANAATGGGVQRPSALRVPAAPDAIPTAGLSDALLRLHRSLPSRHGARTATVCADALLLHKESAQPAWASADAAAALADLLQLADVYVLCVVRDAGDQAAMGRLRAFLSALSGLQPHKVLFCTTAVGKVAFVRQLEPQLHVEVDQNVVRDLEKHVPRIVHVTAFPCLRHCLPL
;
A
#
# COMPACT_ATOMS: atom_id res chain seq x y z
N MET A 1 28.34 -37.42 -49.08
CA MET A 1 28.80 -36.66 -47.91
C MET A 1 28.15 -35.29 -47.96
N ALA A 2 26.90 -35.20 -47.49
CA ALA A 2 26.21 -33.94 -47.31
C ALA A 2 26.01 -33.79 -45.81
N GLY A 3 26.71 -32.81 -45.22
CA GLY A 3 26.56 -32.48 -43.81
C GLY A 3 25.25 -31.75 -43.61
N ASP A 4 24.34 -32.36 -42.87
CA ASP A 4 23.18 -31.70 -42.29
C ASP A 4 23.70 -30.67 -41.27
N GLN A 5 23.82 -29.42 -41.72
CA GLN A 5 23.87 -28.28 -40.82
C GLN A 5 22.44 -28.05 -40.33
N LEU A 6 22.16 -28.46 -39.09
CA LEU A 6 20.94 -28.05 -38.39
C LEU A 6 20.89 -26.50 -38.36
N PRO A 7 19.83 -25.86 -38.87
CA PRO A 7 19.64 -24.44 -38.68
C PRO A 7 19.25 -24.21 -37.22
N LEU A 8 20.20 -23.75 -36.41
CA LEU A 8 19.87 -23.17 -35.11
C LEU A 8 19.17 -21.83 -35.40
N ASP A 9 17.85 -21.84 -35.32
CA ASP A 9 16.98 -20.68 -35.58
C ASP A 9 17.46 -19.46 -34.78
N GLU A 10 17.52 -18.28 -35.40
CA GLU A 10 17.86 -17.01 -34.74
C GLU A 10 17.02 -16.77 -33.46
N SER A 11 15.79 -17.27 -33.45
CA SER A 11 14.89 -17.29 -32.31
C SER A 11 15.43 -18.10 -31.13
N PHE A 12 16.05 -19.25 -31.38
CA PHE A 12 16.65 -20.10 -30.34
C PHE A 12 17.88 -19.41 -29.72
N ILE A 13 18.69 -18.76 -30.54
CA ILE A 13 19.83 -17.96 -30.09
C ILE A 13 19.35 -16.79 -29.22
N ALA A 14 18.30 -16.07 -29.64
CA ALA A 14 17.73 -14.97 -28.87
C ALA A 14 17.21 -15.43 -27.49
N VAL A 15 16.53 -16.58 -27.42
CA VAL A 15 16.05 -17.16 -26.15
C VAL A 15 17.22 -17.58 -25.25
N LEU A 16 18.28 -18.18 -25.82
CA LEU A 16 19.46 -18.58 -25.06
C LEU A 16 20.19 -17.37 -24.46
N VAL A 17 20.33 -16.29 -25.23
CA VAL A 17 20.96 -15.04 -24.78
C VAL A 17 20.14 -14.38 -23.66
N LEU A 18 18.82 -14.35 -23.79
CA LEU A 18 17.93 -13.82 -22.75
C LEU A 18 18.05 -14.64 -21.44
N LEU A 19 18.02 -15.97 -21.54
CA LEU A 19 18.20 -16.85 -20.37
C LEU A 19 19.55 -16.65 -19.70
N LEU A 20 20.62 -16.53 -20.48
CA LEU A 20 21.96 -16.28 -19.97
C LEU A 20 22.05 -14.92 -19.26
N ALA A 21 21.45 -13.87 -19.83
CA ALA A 21 21.41 -12.54 -19.22
C ALA A 21 20.67 -12.54 -17.87
N VAL A 22 19.56 -13.28 -17.76
CA VAL A 22 18.80 -13.43 -16.51
C VAL A 22 19.60 -14.22 -15.47
N LEU A 23 20.27 -15.31 -15.87
CA LEU A 23 21.14 -16.12 -14.99
C LEU A 23 22.34 -15.32 -14.48
N LEU A 24 22.99 -14.53 -15.35
CA LEU A 24 24.11 -13.68 -14.95
C LEU A 24 23.66 -12.52 -14.07
N GLY A 25 22.52 -11.89 -14.36
CA GLY A 25 21.97 -10.80 -13.55
C GLY A 25 21.56 -11.26 -12.14
N THR A 26 20.85 -12.39 -12.04
CA THR A 26 20.46 -12.98 -10.75
C THR A 26 21.68 -13.48 -9.96
N GLY A 27 22.65 -14.10 -10.63
CA GLY A 27 23.91 -14.53 -10.01
C GLY A 27 24.75 -13.35 -9.50
N TYR A 28 24.79 -12.24 -10.25
CA TYR A 28 25.51 -11.04 -9.85
C TYR A 28 24.91 -10.40 -8.58
N VAL A 29 23.59 -10.32 -8.50
CA VAL A 29 22.88 -9.82 -7.30
C VAL A 29 23.15 -10.74 -6.10
N TYR A 30 23.19 -12.06 -6.30
CA TYR A 30 23.47 -13.01 -5.23
C TYR A 30 24.91 -12.87 -4.69
N ILE A 31 25.90 -12.63 -5.55
CA ILE A 31 27.30 -12.43 -5.15
C ILE A 31 27.48 -11.09 -4.42
N GLN A 32 26.76 -10.03 -4.82
CA GLN A 32 26.75 -8.74 -4.11
C GLN A 32 26.12 -8.85 -2.70
N GLN A 33 25.21 -9.80 -2.49
CA GLN A 33 24.55 -10.04 -1.20
C GLN A 33 25.32 -11.00 -0.29
N ALA A 34 26.44 -11.58 -0.74
CA ALA A 34 27.31 -12.35 0.14
C ALA A 34 27.94 -11.40 1.17
N PRO A 35 27.61 -11.52 2.48
CA PRO A 35 28.16 -10.64 3.49
C PRO A 35 29.67 -10.84 3.56
N GLY A 36 30.40 -9.77 3.21
CA GLY A 36 31.85 -9.72 3.31
C GLY A 36 32.30 -10.04 4.73
N ALA A 37 33.08 -11.10 4.85
CA ALA A 37 33.88 -11.37 6.04
C ALA A 37 34.99 -10.32 6.13
N ALA A 38 34.75 -9.27 6.92
CA ALA A 38 35.77 -8.29 7.30
C ALA A 38 35.83 -8.13 8.83
N ALA A 39 36.81 -8.82 9.39
CA ALA A 39 37.75 -8.38 10.43
C ALA A 39 37.22 -7.60 11.66
N ALA A 40 37.16 -8.34 12.77
CA ALA A 40 37.97 -8.15 13.98
C ALA A 40 38.32 -6.74 14.48
N ALA A 41 37.93 -6.51 15.74
CA ALA A 41 38.76 -6.05 16.87
C ALA A 41 38.13 -4.88 17.61
N ASN A 42 37.57 -5.15 18.80
CA ASN A 42 37.91 -4.36 19.98
C ASN A 42 37.60 -5.18 21.25
N ALA A 43 38.66 -5.38 22.01
CA ALA A 43 38.70 -6.15 23.24
C ALA A 43 38.08 -5.37 24.42
N ALA A 44 37.40 -6.13 25.27
CA ALA A 44 37.24 -6.04 26.72
C ALA A 44 37.50 -4.69 27.42
N THR A 45 36.58 -4.27 28.31
CA THR A 45 36.73 -4.39 29.78
C THR A 45 35.45 -3.86 30.46
N GLY A 46 34.94 -4.56 31.48
CA GLY A 46 34.00 -3.99 32.46
C GLY A 46 32.77 -4.85 32.73
N GLY A 47 32.84 -5.69 33.77
CA GLY A 47 31.75 -6.54 34.22
C GLY A 47 30.61 -5.78 34.90
N GLY A 48 29.41 -6.33 34.80
CA GLY A 48 28.22 -5.79 35.47
C GLY A 48 26.97 -6.63 35.21
N VAL A 49 26.74 -7.62 36.08
CA VAL A 49 25.43 -8.17 36.49
C VAL A 49 24.46 -8.58 35.36
N GLN A 50 24.46 -9.87 35.04
CA GLN A 50 23.45 -10.52 34.18
C GLN A 50 22.08 -10.58 34.86
N ARG A 51 21.12 -9.78 34.35
CA ARG A 51 19.70 -10.16 34.32
C ARG A 51 19.46 -10.96 33.05
N PRO A 52 18.65 -12.03 33.04
CA PRO A 52 18.37 -12.77 31.82
C PRO A 52 17.56 -11.87 30.87
N SER A 53 18.27 -11.24 29.93
CA SER A 53 17.66 -10.66 28.74
C SER A 53 16.98 -11.78 27.99
N ALA A 54 15.65 -11.75 27.98
CA ALA A 54 14.83 -12.54 27.08
C ALA A 54 15.45 -12.46 25.67
N LEU A 55 15.60 -13.62 25.02
CA LEU A 55 16.04 -13.72 23.65
C LEU A 55 15.31 -12.65 22.82
N ARG A 56 16.06 -11.65 22.35
CA ARG A 56 15.57 -10.73 21.34
C ARG A 56 15.50 -11.53 20.05
N VAL A 57 14.36 -12.19 19.85
CA VAL A 57 13.96 -12.70 18.55
C VAL A 57 14.10 -11.51 17.58
N PRO A 58 14.86 -11.63 16.48
CA PRO A 58 14.89 -10.57 15.49
C PRO A 58 13.44 -10.33 15.06
N ALA A 59 12.95 -9.11 15.28
CA ALA A 59 11.62 -8.72 14.86
C ALA A 59 11.51 -8.99 13.36
N ALA A 60 10.41 -9.65 12.96
CA ALA A 60 10.09 -9.83 11.56
C ALA A 60 10.24 -8.48 10.82
N PRO A 61 10.75 -8.46 9.58
CA PRO A 61 11.04 -7.23 8.84
C PRO A 61 9.83 -6.29 8.66
N ASP A 62 8.61 -6.77 8.93
CA ASP A 62 7.35 -6.04 8.83
C ASP A 62 6.72 -5.66 10.19
N ALA A 63 7.46 -5.77 11.30
CA ALA A 63 6.94 -5.42 12.62
C ALA A 63 6.72 -3.89 12.74
N ILE A 64 5.45 -3.47 12.76
CA ILE A 64 5.05 -2.07 12.91
C ILE A 64 5.65 -1.50 14.21
N PRO A 65 6.51 -0.48 14.14
CA PRO A 65 7.13 0.10 15.32
C PRO A 65 6.05 0.76 16.18
N THR A 66 5.88 0.26 17.40
CA THR A 66 4.93 0.81 18.37
C THR A 66 5.55 1.87 19.28
N ALA A 67 6.87 2.05 19.20
CA ALA A 67 7.60 3.05 19.97
C ALA A 67 7.28 4.46 19.47
N GLY A 68 6.72 5.31 20.34
CA GLY A 68 6.39 6.70 20.03
C GLY A 68 4.96 6.96 19.53
N LEU A 69 4.11 5.92 19.46
CA LEU A 69 2.70 6.09 19.12
C LEU A 69 1.91 6.73 20.28
N SER A 70 0.98 7.62 19.94
CA SER A 70 -0.01 8.15 20.90
C SER A 70 -0.93 7.04 21.42
N ASP A 71 -1.60 7.25 22.56
CA ASP A 71 -2.57 6.27 23.10
C ASP A 71 -3.70 5.96 22.12
N ALA A 72 -4.13 6.94 21.33
CA ALA A 72 -5.12 6.76 20.27
C ALA A 72 -4.59 5.82 19.17
N LEU A 73 -3.35 6.06 18.71
CA LEU A 73 -2.69 5.21 17.72
C LEU A 73 -2.44 3.79 18.25
N LEU A 74 -2.12 3.64 19.55
CA LEU A 74 -1.98 2.31 20.17
C LEU A 74 -3.31 1.55 20.23
N ARG A 75 -4.42 2.25 20.51
CA ARG A 75 -5.77 1.65 20.44
C ARG A 75 -6.11 1.23 19.01
N LEU A 76 -5.86 2.10 18.04
CA LEU A 76 -6.06 1.79 16.62
C LEU A 76 -5.19 0.60 16.22
N HIS A 77 -3.92 0.59 16.65
CA HIS A 77 -2.98 -0.49 16.41
C HIS A 77 -3.50 -1.84 16.94
N ARG A 78 -4.10 -1.89 18.13
CA ARG A 78 -4.67 -3.12 18.68
C ARG A 78 -5.96 -3.57 17.98
N SER A 79 -6.72 -2.63 17.43
CA SER A 79 -8.00 -2.93 16.78
C SER A 79 -7.88 -3.35 15.30
N LEU A 80 -6.78 -2.99 14.65
CA LEU A 80 -6.57 -3.29 13.24
C LEU A 80 -6.15 -4.76 13.08
N PRO A 81 -6.84 -5.53 12.22
CA PRO A 81 -6.34 -6.84 11.83
C PRO A 81 -4.93 -6.74 11.24
N SER A 82 -4.16 -7.82 11.34
CA SER A 82 -2.85 -8.01 10.69
C SER A 82 -2.80 -9.40 10.03
N ARG A 83 -2.30 -9.50 8.80
CA ARG A 83 -2.08 -10.75 8.06
C ARG A 83 -0.60 -10.81 7.70
N HIS A 84 0.08 -11.87 8.15
CA HIS A 84 1.53 -12.04 7.96
C HIS A 84 2.39 -10.87 8.47
N GLY A 85 1.93 -10.16 9.52
CA GLY A 85 2.65 -9.00 10.07
C GLY A 85 2.41 -7.68 9.32
N ALA A 86 1.97 -7.73 8.06
CA ALA A 86 1.59 -6.56 7.29
C ALA A 86 0.13 -6.14 7.57
N ARG A 87 -0.15 -4.84 7.39
CA ARG A 87 -1.51 -4.28 7.49
C ARG A 87 -1.82 -3.51 6.23
N THR A 88 -2.52 -4.13 5.30
CA THR A 88 -2.99 -3.45 4.10
C THR A 88 -4.39 -2.90 4.36
N ALA A 89 -4.59 -1.62 4.07
CA ALA A 89 -5.89 -0.95 4.18
C ALA A 89 -6.23 -0.25 2.86
N THR A 90 -7.52 -0.23 2.53
CA THR A 90 -8.02 0.55 1.39
C THR A 90 -9.06 1.54 1.87
N VAL A 91 -9.02 2.76 1.35
CA VAL A 91 -9.96 3.83 1.73
C VAL A 91 -10.60 4.40 0.47
N CYS A 92 -11.93 4.46 0.44
CA CYS A 92 -12.64 5.18 -0.61
C CYS A 92 -12.43 6.69 -0.45
N ALA A 93 -12.01 7.37 -1.52
CA ALA A 93 -11.79 8.82 -1.49
C ALA A 93 -13.06 9.62 -1.15
N ASP A 94 -14.24 9.07 -1.43
CA ASP A 94 -15.53 9.70 -1.11
C ASP A 94 -15.80 9.75 0.41
N ALA A 95 -15.10 8.94 1.21
CA ALA A 95 -15.15 9.02 2.67
C ALA A 95 -14.25 10.15 3.21
N LEU A 96 -13.29 10.63 2.41
CA LEU A 96 -12.24 11.55 2.82
C LEU A 96 -12.45 12.97 2.31
N LEU A 97 -13.03 13.11 1.12
CA LEU A 97 -13.03 14.35 0.36
C LEU A 97 -14.45 14.90 0.12
N LEU A 98 -14.58 16.22 0.26
CA LEU A 98 -15.68 16.99 -0.32
C LEU A 98 -15.31 17.39 -1.74
N HIS A 99 -16.34 17.51 -2.60
CA HIS A 99 -16.20 18.08 -3.93
C HIS A 99 -15.03 17.50 -4.74
N LYS A 100 -14.85 16.17 -4.76
CA LYS A 100 -13.73 15.52 -5.50
C LYS A 100 -13.65 15.90 -6.98
N GLU A 101 -14.78 16.32 -7.57
CA GLU A 101 -14.91 16.73 -8.97
C GLU A 101 -14.60 18.23 -9.19
N SER A 102 -14.42 18.99 -8.11
CA SER A 102 -14.06 20.40 -8.15
C SER A 102 -12.60 20.60 -8.61
N ALA A 103 -12.31 21.81 -9.07
CA ALA A 103 -10.94 22.25 -9.32
C ALA A 103 -10.08 22.25 -8.05
N GLN A 104 -10.71 22.37 -6.87
CA GLN A 104 -10.05 22.37 -5.56
C GLN A 104 -10.69 21.27 -4.67
N PRO A 105 -10.07 20.08 -4.58
CA PRO A 105 -10.51 19.06 -3.62
C PRO A 105 -10.27 19.57 -2.20
N ALA A 106 -11.16 19.20 -1.28
CA ALA A 106 -11.08 19.57 0.13
C ALA A 106 -11.36 18.35 1.01
N TRP A 107 -10.79 18.32 2.22
CA TRP A 107 -11.10 17.29 3.20
C TRP A 107 -12.55 17.42 3.70
N ALA A 108 -13.19 16.28 3.96
CA ALA A 108 -14.53 16.22 4.55
C ALA A 108 -14.60 16.80 5.95
N SER A 109 -13.54 16.61 6.72
CA SER A 109 -13.33 17.23 8.01
C SER A 109 -11.84 17.25 8.34
N ALA A 110 -11.44 18.06 9.32
CA ALA A 110 -10.09 17.97 9.89
C ALA A 110 -9.80 16.56 10.43
N ASP A 111 -10.82 15.92 11.01
CA ASP A 111 -10.72 14.56 11.55
C ASP A 111 -10.49 13.52 10.44
N ALA A 112 -11.04 13.71 9.24
CA ALA A 112 -10.81 12.78 8.12
C ALA A 112 -9.34 12.78 7.68
N ALA A 113 -8.73 13.97 7.60
CA ALA A 113 -7.31 14.11 7.29
C ALA A 113 -6.43 13.50 8.39
N ALA A 114 -6.75 13.79 9.66
CA ALA A 114 -6.03 13.26 10.81
C ALA A 114 -6.15 11.73 10.90
N ALA A 115 -7.34 11.17 10.73
CA ALA A 115 -7.57 9.73 10.75
C ALA A 115 -6.82 9.00 9.63
N LEU A 116 -6.74 9.59 8.43
CA LEU A 116 -5.94 9.05 7.35
C LEU A 116 -4.43 9.09 7.67
N ALA A 117 -3.93 10.20 8.23
CA ALA A 117 -2.55 10.32 8.67
C ALA A 117 -2.18 9.30 9.76
N ASP A 118 -3.09 9.05 10.70
CA ASP A 118 -2.94 8.02 11.73
C ASP A 118 -2.92 6.62 11.14
N LEU A 119 -3.78 6.34 10.16
CA LEU A 119 -3.81 5.05 9.47
C LEU A 119 -2.52 4.81 8.66
N LEU A 120 -1.99 5.84 7.99
CA LEU A 120 -0.74 5.79 7.21
C LEU A 120 0.50 5.47 8.06
N GLN A 121 0.47 5.77 9.36
CA GLN A 121 1.55 5.41 10.27
C GLN A 121 1.53 3.93 10.68
N LEU A 122 0.38 3.27 10.54
CA LEU A 122 0.15 1.92 11.06
C LEU A 122 -0.08 0.87 9.98
N ALA A 123 -0.37 1.29 8.76
CA ALA A 123 -0.79 0.42 7.68
C ALA A 123 -0.25 0.89 6.32
N ASP A 124 -0.12 -0.06 5.41
CA ASP A 124 0.03 0.19 4.00
C ASP A 124 -1.34 0.57 3.39
N VAL A 125 -1.54 1.87 3.15
CA VAL A 125 -2.83 2.42 2.74
C VAL A 125 -2.88 2.72 1.25
N TYR A 126 -3.94 2.25 0.61
CA TYR A 126 -4.32 2.57 -0.76
C TYR A 126 -5.60 3.41 -0.78
N VAL A 127 -5.62 4.51 -1.52
CA VAL A 127 -6.80 5.36 -1.68
C VAL A 127 -7.42 5.13 -3.05
N LEU A 128 -8.70 4.76 -3.07
CA LEU A 128 -9.46 4.43 -4.27
C LEU A 128 -10.36 5.60 -4.67
N CYS A 129 -10.08 6.17 -5.83
CA CYS A 129 -10.83 7.28 -6.40
C CYS A 129 -11.69 6.80 -7.58
N VAL A 130 -13.01 6.94 -7.48
CA VAL A 130 -13.90 6.75 -8.63
C VAL A 130 -14.04 8.09 -9.35
N VAL A 131 -13.54 8.17 -10.59
CA VAL A 131 -13.60 9.34 -11.47
C VAL A 131 -14.62 9.13 -12.59
N ARG A 132 -15.13 10.21 -13.19
CA ARG A 132 -16.12 10.09 -14.28
C ARG A 132 -15.52 9.61 -15.60
N ASP A 133 -14.32 10.09 -15.90
CA ASP A 133 -13.61 9.82 -17.15
C ASP A 133 -12.17 9.39 -16.85
N ALA A 134 -11.74 8.27 -17.43
CA ALA A 134 -10.38 7.79 -17.34
C ALA A 134 -9.40 8.67 -18.15
N GLY A 135 -9.91 9.45 -19.10
CA GLY A 135 -9.14 10.41 -19.89
C GLY A 135 -8.78 11.70 -19.14
N ASP A 136 -9.44 12.01 -18.01
CA ASP A 136 -9.21 13.24 -17.25
C ASP A 136 -7.97 13.14 -16.35
N GLN A 137 -6.81 13.10 -17.00
CA GLN A 137 -5.50 13.06 -16.35
C GLN A 137 -5.26 14.30 -15.46
N ALA A 138 -5.88 15.43 -15.78
CA ALA A 138 -5.77 16.65 -14.99
C ALA A 138 -6.48 16.49 -13.64
N ALA A 139 -7.72 15.97 -13.60
CA ALA A 139 -8.42 15.69 -12.35
C ALA A 139 -7.72 14.61 -11.53
N MET A 140 -7.28 13.53 -12.16
CA MET A 140 -6.53 12.46 -11.50
C MET A 140 -5.22 12.99 -10.90
N GLY A 141 -4.49 13.84 -11.63
CA GLY A 141 -3.27 14.49 -11.18
C GLY A 141 -3.50 15.39 -9.97
N ARG A 142 -4.56 16.22 -9.99
CA ARG A 142 -4.92 17.09 -8.86
C ARG A 142 -5.27 16.30 -7.61
N LEU A 143 -6.12 15.27 -7.73
CA LEU A 143 -6.51 14.43 -6.59
C LEU A 143 -5.29 13.70 -6.01
N ARG A 144 -4.43 13.16 -6.87
CA ARG A 144 -3.19 12.51 -6.44
C ARG A 144 -2.27 13.48 -5.71
N ALA A 145 -2.05 14.69 -6.24
CA ALA A 145 -1.22 15.70 -5.60
C ALA A 145 -1.79 16.14 -4.24
N PHE A 146 -3.11 16.35 -4.16
CA PHE A 146 -3.78 16.74 -2.92
C PHE A 146 -3.67 15.66 -1.84
N LEU A 147 -3.99 14.41 -2.17
CA LEU A 147 -3.93 13.30 -1.23
C LEU A 147 -2.48 13.01 -0.79
N SER A 148 -1.54 13.03 -1.72
CA SER A 148 -0.11 12.83 -1.43
C SER A 148 0.56 14.01 -0.72
N ALA A 149 -0.14 15.13 -0.49
CA ALA A 149 0.35 16.17 0.40
C ALA A 149 0.36 15.71 1.87
N LEU A 150 -0.42 14.69 2.23
CA LEU A 150 -0.28 14.01 3.52
C LEU A 150 0.99 13.16 3.53
N SER A 151 1.86 13.42 4.50
CA SER A 151 3.07 12.63 4.71
C SER A 151 2.74 11.15 4.86
N GLY A 152 3.42 10.29 4.10
CA GLY A 152 3.26 8.84 4.15
C GLY A 152 2.41 8.26 3.02
N LEU A 153 1.57 9.05 2.32
CA LEU A 153 0.81 8.54 1.18
C LEU A 153 1.56 8.70 -0.15
N GLN A 154 2.11 7.59 -0.64
CA GLN A 154 2.83 7.58 -1.90
C GLN A 154 1.89 7.80 -3.11
N PRO A 155 2.26 8.60 -4.12
CA PRO A 155 1.39 8.92 -5.25
C PRO A 155 0.85 7.71 -6.03
N HIS A 156 1.61 6.61 -6.08
CA HIS A 156 1.21 5.37 -6.77
C HIS A 156 0.20 4.53 -5.97
N LYS A 157 -0.05 4.87 -4.70
CA LYS A 157 -1.08 4.25 -3.85
C LYS A 157 -2.42 4.98 -3.96
N VAL A 158 -2.49 6.06 -4.73
CA VAL A 158 -3.73 6.70 -5.17
C VAL A 158 -4.15 6.10 -6.50
N LEU A 159 -5.12 5.20 -6.43
CA LEU A 159 -5.61 4.41 -7.56
C LEU A 159 -6.93 4.98 -8.06
N PHE A 160 -7.16 4.84 -9.36
CA PHE A 160 -8.30 5.42 -10.05
C PHE A 160 -9.07 4.35 -10.83
N CYS A 161 -10.39 4.42 -10.77
CA CYS A 161 -11.30 3.65 -11.61
C CYS A 161 -12.50 4.51 -12.00
N THR A 162 -13.28 4.07 -12.99
CA THR A 162 -14.48 4.80 -13.43
C THR A 162 -15.78 4.21 -12.90
N THR A 163 -15.74 3.02 -12.29
CA THR A 163 -16.93 2.28 -11.89
C THR A 163 -16.79 1.70 -10.48
N ALA A 164 -17.93 1.52 -9.81
CA ALA A 164 -18.01 0.80 -8.53
C ALA A 164 -17.49 -0.64 -8.66
N VAL A 165 -17.77 -1.31 -9.78
CA VAL A 165 -17.25 -2.66 -10.08
C VAL A 165 -15.72 -2.65 -10.16
N GLY A 166 -15.13 -1.65 -10.83
CA GLY A 166 -13.68 -1.48 -10.89
C GLY A 166 -13.07 -1.23 -9.50
N LYS A 167 -13.75 -0.46 -8.64
CA LYS A 167 -13.35 -0.27 -7.24
C LYS A 167 -13.35 -1.60 -6.47
N VAL A 168 -14.42 -2.39 -6.59
CA VAL A 168 -14.52 -3.74 -5.98
C VAL A 168 -13.40 -4.65 -6.48
N ALA A 169 -13.10 -4.63 -7.79
CA ALA A 169 -12.02 -5.42 -8.37
C ALA A 169 -10.65 -5.05 -7.78
N PHE A 170 -10.34 -3.76 -7.64
CA PHE A 170 -9.11 -3.32 -6.98
C PHE A 170 -9.02 -3.79 -5.53
N VAL A 171 -10.09 -3.60 -4.74
CA VAL A 171 -10.10 -4.04 -3.34
C VAL A 171 -9.85 -5.55 -3.24
N ARG A 172 -10.49 -6.35 -4.09
CA ARG A 172 -10.29 -7.81 -4.09
C ARG A 172 -8.87 -8.22 -4.44
N GLN A 173 -8.24 -7.53 -5.39
CA GLN A 173 -6.85 -7.82 -5.79
C GLN A 173 -5.84 -7.41 -4.72
N LEU A 174 -6.10 -6.31 -3.99
CA LEU A 174 -5.23 -5.83 -2.93
C LEU A 174 -5.35 -6.66 -1.63
N GLU A 175 -6.39 -7.47 -1.49
CA GLU A 175 -6.70 -8.28 -0.29
C GLU A 175 -6.48 -7.51 1.03
N PRO A 176 -7.05 -6.30 1.20
CA PRO A 176 -6.83 -5.52 2.40
C PRO A 176 -7.54 -6.16 3.58
N GLN A 177 -7.04 -5.85 4.78
CA GLN A 177 -7.64 -6.34 6.01
C GLN A 177 -8.69 -5.36 6.56
N LEU A 178 -8.58 -4.09 6.16
CA LEU A 178 -9.55 -3.04 6.41
C LEU A 178 -9.92 -2.36 5.10
N HIS A 179 -11.22 -2.18 4.87
CA HIS A 179 -11.73 -1.30 3.82
C HIS A 179 -12.66 -0.24 4.42
N VAL A 180 -12.51 1.03 4.00
CA VAL A 180 -13.43 2.12 4.36
C VAL A 180 -14.23 2.50 3.12
N GLU A 181 -15.55 2.46 3.22
CA GLU A 181 -16.47 2.63 2.07
C GLU A 181 -17.68 3.48 2.43
N VAL A 182 -18.25 4.18 1.45
CA VAL A 182 -19.46 5.01 1.58
C VAL A 182 -20.67 4.36 0.89
N ASP A 183 -20.45 3.63 -0.21
CA ASP A 183 -21.52 2.95 -0.96
C ASP A 183 -21.85 1.59 -0.35
N GLN A 184 -23.08 1.44 0.15
CA GLN A 184 -23.56 0.20 0.76
C GLN A 184 -23.57 -0.99 -0.21
N ASN A 185 -23.73 -0.75 -1.51
CA ASN A 185 -23.70 -1.84 -2.50
C ASN A 185 -22.28 -2.42 -2.61
N VAL A 186 -21.27 -1.55 -2.63
CA VAL A 186 -19.86 -1.97 -2.65
C VAL A 186 -19.49 -2.68 -1.35
N VAL A 187 -20.01 -2.24 -0.20
CA VAL A 187 -19.85 -2.96 1.08
C VAL A 187 -20.35 -4.39 0.95
N ARG A 188 -21.59 -4.60 0.50
CA ARG A 188 -22.19 -5.94 0.32
C ARG A 188 -21.38 -6.83 -0.60
N ASP A 189 -20.83 -6.28 -1.69
CA ASP A 189 -20.00 -7.03 -2.63
C ASP A 189 -18.66 -7.47 -2.02
N LEU A 190 -18.15 -6.72 -1.04
CA LEU A 190 -16.84 -6.91 -0.42
C LEU A 190 -16.88 -7.66 0.92
N GLU A 191 -18.03 -7.78 1.58
CA GLU A 191 -18.20 -8.38 2.92
C GLU A 191 -17.55 -9.77 3.04
N LYS A 192 -17.61 -10.58 1.98
CA LYS A 192 -17.01 -11.93 1.95
C LYS A 192 -15.51 -11.96 1.63
N HIS A 193 -14.94 -10.83 1.22
CA HIS A 193 -13.57 -10.70 0.73
C HIS A 193 -12.67 -9.91 1.68
N VAL A 194 -13.23 -8.99 2.46
CA VAL A 194 -12.48 -8.11 3.36
C VAL A 194 -12.86 -8.42 4.81
N PRO A 195 -11.91 -8.77 5.69
CA PRO A 195 -12.19 -9.14 7.08
C PRO A 195 -12.91 -8.05 7.89
N ARG A 196 -12.61 -6.78 7.62
CA ARG A 196 -13.23 -5.63 8.31
C ARG A 196 -13.58 -4.56 7.30
N ILE A 197 -14.86 -4.19 7.24
CA ILE A 197 -15.33 -3.05 6.45
C ILE A 197 -15.91 -2.01 7.39
N VAL A 198 -15.49 -0.75 7.23
CA VAL A 198 -16.07 0.40 7.90
C VAL A 198 -16.93 1.13 6.88
N HIS A 199 -18.24 1.00 7.03
CA HIS A 199 -19.19 1.77 6.25
C HIS A 199 -19.36 3.15 6.89
N VAL A 200 -18.96 4.19 6.18
CA VAL A 200 -19.16 5.58 6.58
C VAL A 200 -20.40 6.08 5.88
N THR A 201 -21.45 6.40 6.64
CA THR A 201 -22.60 7.09 6.07
C THR A 201 -22.13 8.47 5.60
N ALA A 202 -22.40 8.80 4.35
CA ALA A 202 -22.06 10.11 3.83
C ALA A 202 -22.68 11.18 4.73
N PHE A 203 -21.89 12.19 5.08
CA PHE A 203 -22.46 13.41 5.66
C PHE A 203 -23.54 13.93 4.70
N PRO A 204 -24.74 14.28 5.19
CA PRO A 204 -25.77 14.90 4.37
C PRO A 204 -25.27 16.29 3.95
N CYS A 205 -24.47 16.35 2.90
CA CYS A 205 -24.24 17.57 2.18
C CYS A 205 -25.56 17.85 1.45
N LEU A 206 -26.35 18.77 1.98
CA LEU A 206 -27.60 19.26 1.41
C LEU A 206 -27.50 19.36 -0.12
N ARG A 207 -28.09 18.39 -0.82
CA ARG A 207 -28.50 18.54 -2.23
C ARG A 207 -29.77 19.42 -2.34
N HIS A 208 -29.86 20.47 -1.53
CA HIS A 208 -30.98 21.41 -1.47
C HIS A 208 -30.46 22.85 -1.41
N CYS A 209 -29.74 23.25 -2.44
CA CYS A 209 -29.71 24.63 -2.91
C CYS A 209 -29.84 24.61 -4.44
N LEU A 210 -31.02 24.20 -4.91
CA LEU A 210 -31.49 24.54 -6.25
C LEU A 210 -32.14 25.94 -6.13
N PRO A 211 -31.69 26.96 -6.87
CA PRO A 211 -32.49 28.17 -7.02
C PRO A 211 -33.62 27.88 -8.02
N LEU A 212 -34.86 28.15 -7.59
CA LEU A 212 -35.98 28.47 -8.47
C LEU A 212 -35.71 29.83 -9.14
#